data_AF-A0A087FXI8-F1
#
_entry.id   AF-A0A087FXI8-F1
#
_cell.length_a   1.000
_cell.length_b   1.000
_cell.length_c   1.000
_cell.angle_alpha   90.00
_cell.angle_beta   90.00
_cell.angle_gamma   90.00
#
_symmetry.space_group_name_H-M   'P 1'
#
loop_
_entity.id
_entity.type
_entity.pdbx_description
1 polymer ?
#
loop_
_entity_poly.entity_id
_entity_poly.type
_entity_poly.pdbx_seq_one_letter_code
_entity_poly.pdbx_strand_id
1 'polypeptide(L)'
;MEATKALRMNKMKELVGFMSESSEREEAVNISRASFITTLNIISNLLFSVDFGSYDSKKLNEFQDMVIGISIAVGNPDVANYFPSLRFLDLQGNGKKTKDSCEGLFKEMKQSSTLLILNTSS
;
A
#
# COMPACT_ATOMS: atom_id res chain seq x y z
N MET A 1 -6.77 17.39 11.91
CA MET A 1 -6.37 17.70 10.52
C MET A 1 -5.05 18.47 10.44
N GLU A 2 -4.77 19.42 11.35
CA GLU A 2 -3.50 20.18 11.38
C GLU A 2 -2.28 19.36 11.81
N ALA A 3 -2.41 18.45 12.78
CA ALA A 3 -1.29 17.64 13.30
C ALA A 3 -0.53 16.84 12.23
N THR A 4 -1.18 16.54 11.10
CA THR A 4 -0.60 15.74 9.99
C THR A 4 -0.31 16.57 8.74
N LYS A 5 -0.45 17.89 8.81
CA LYS A 5 -0.29 18.80 7.66
C LYS A 5 1.13 18.83 7.12
N ALA A 6 2.13 18.88 8.01
CA ALA A 6 3.54 18.86 7.63
C ALA A 6 3.90 17.57 6.87
N LEU A 7 3.41 16.42 7.36
CA LEU A 7 3.62 15.13 6.71
C LEU A 7 3.01 15.10 5.30
N ARG A 8 1.73 15.49 5.16
CA ARG A 8 1.09 15.55 3.83
C ARG A 8 1.83 16.49 2.89
N MET A 9 2.31 17.64 3.38
CA MET A 9 3.07 18.60 2.57
C MET A 9 4.40 18.01 2.12
N ASN A 10 5.12 17.28 2.98
CA ASN A 10 6.36 16.61 2.59
C ASN A 10 6.09 15.55 1.51
N LYS A 11 5.04 14.73 1.65
CA LYS A 11 4.68 13.74 0.63
C LYS A 11 4.21 14.35 -0.69
N MET A 12 3.59 15.52 -0.66
CA MET A 12 3.32 16.29 -1.88
C MET A 12 4.59 16.80 -2.55
N LYS A 13 5.58 17.26 -1.80
CA LYS A 13 6.87 17.69 -2.36
C LYS A 13 7.59 16.53 -3.05
N GLU A 14 7.58 15.34 -2.44
CA GLU A 14 8.14 14.13 -3.05
C GLU A 14 7.44 13.77 -4.36
N LEU A 15 6.09 13.81 -4.39
CA LEU A 15 5.32 13.56 -5.61
C LEU A 15 5.64 14.58 -6.72
N VAL A 16 5.69 15.87 -6.37
CA VAL A 16 6.04 16.92 -7.34
C VAL A 16 7.47 16.74 -7.85
N GLY A 17 8.43 16.40 -6.97
CA GLY A 17 9.80 16.08 -7.38
C GLY A 17 9.86 14.95 -8.39
N PHE A 18 9.19 13.83 -8.10
CA PHE A 18 9.08 12.70 -9.03
C PHE A 18 8.48 13.08 -10.39
N MET A 19 7.44 13.93 -10.40
CA MET A 19 6.81 14.39 -11.64
C MET A 19 7.74 15.32 -12.44
N SER A 20 8.43 16.24 -11.76
CA SER A 20 9.41 17.14 -12.40
C SER A 20 10.54 16.35 -13.04
N GLU A 21 11.12 15.40 -12.31
CA GLU A 21 12.16 14.52 -12.82
C GLU A 21 11.70 13.68 -14.02
N SER A 22 10.48 13.13 -13.96
CA SER A 22 9.91 12.38 -15.09
C SER A 22 9.70 13.27 -16.31
N SER A 23 9.31 14.54 -16.10
CA SER A 23 9.17 15.52 -17.16
C SER A 23 10.52 15.88 -17.79
N GLU A 24 11.58 16.04 -17.00
CA GLU A 24 12.94 16.30 -17.49
C GLU A 24 13.48 15.14 -18.33
N ARG A 25 13.09 13.91 -17.99
CA ARG A 25 13.46 12.69 -18.72
C ARG A 25 12.51 12.35 -19.88
N GLU A 26 11.48 13.16 -20.12
CA GLU A 26 10.41 12.90 -21.10
C GLU A 26 9.72 11.52 -20.90
N GLU A 27 9.68 11.03 -19.66
CA GLU A 27 9.10 9.74 -19.32
C GLU A 27 7.60 9.85 -18.99
N ALA A 28 6.82 8.92 -19.52
CA ALA A 28 5.40 8.83 -19.21
C ALA A 28 5.17 8.47 -17.73
N VAL A 29 4.34 9.25 -17.04
CA VAL A 29 3.99 9.02 -15.63
C VAL A 29 2.71 8.20 -15.51
N ASN A 30 2.78 7.06 -14.82
CA ASN A 30 1.59 6.33 -14.39
C ASN A 30 0.97 7.02 -13.17
N ILE A 31 -0.03 7.86 -13.39
CA ILE A 31 -0.72 8.65 -12.35
C ILE A 31 -1.35 7.75 -11.29
N SER A 32 -1.95 6.62 -11.68
CA SER A 32 -2.57 5.67 -10.74
C SER A 32 -1.54 5.05 -9.80
N ARG A 33 -0.36 4.69 -10.31
CA ARG A 33 0.75 4.19 -9.49
C ARG A 33 1.27 5.28 -8.56
N ALA A 34 1.51 6.48 -9.09
CA ALA A 34 2.04 7.59 -8.31
C ALA A 34 1.11 7.97 -7.15
N SER A 35 -0.20 8.11 -7.41
CA SER A 35 -1.17 8.43 -6.37
C SER A 35 -1.29 7.35 -5.32
N PHE A 36 -1.26 6.06 -5.71
CA PHE A 36 -1.24 4.94 -4.77
C PHE A 36 -0.02 4.98 -3.85
N ILE A 37 1.18 5.19 -4.38
CA ILE A 37 2.42 5.30 -3.60
C ILE A 37 2.34 6.47 -2.62
N THR A 38 1.88 7.63 -3.08
CA THR A 38 1.73 8.81 -2.23
C THR A 38 0.77 8.54 -1.07
N THR A 39 -0.41 7.99 -1.35
CA THR A 39 -1.40 7.67 -0.31
C THR A 39 -0.86 6.62 0.67
N LEU A 40 -0.19 5.58 0.15
CA LEU A 40 0.41 4.54 0.97
C LEU A 40 1.45 5.12 1.93
N ASN A 41 2.37 5.96 1.42
CA ASN A 41 3.40 6.61 2.22
C ASN A 41 2.82 7.58 3.26
N ILE A 42 1.73 8.28 2.95
CA ILE A 42 1.04 9.13 3.95
C ILE A 42 0.49 8.26 5.10
N ILE A 43 -0.19 7.16 4.80
CA ILE A 43 -0.81 6.28 5.80
C ILE A 43 0.27 5.56 6.60
N SER A 44 1.28 4.99 5.93
CA SER A 44 2.35 4.25 6.59
C SER A 44 3.19 5.16 7.48
N ASN A 45 3.45 6.39 7.04
CA ASN A 45 4.18 7.34 7.87
C ASN A 45 3.35 7.83 9.06
N LEU A 46 2.02 7.98 8.89
CA LEU A 46 1.13 8.32 10.01
C LEU A 46 1.09 7.23 11.09
N LEU A 47 1.05 5.96 10.69
CA LEU A 47 0.89 4.82 11.61
C LEU A 47 2.23 4.28 12.14
N PHE A 48 3.27 4.32 11.31
CA PHE A 48 4.54 3.65 11.53
C PHE A 48 5.75 4.52 11.24
N SER A 49 5.60 5.82 10.92
CA SER A 49 6.73 6.72 10.62
C SER A 49 7.71 6.19 9.56
N VAL A 50 7.24 5.32 8.65
CA VAL A 50 8.02 4.65 7.61
C VAL A 50 7.33 4.84 6.26
N ASP A 51 8.10 4.96 5.18
CA ASP A 51 7.59 4.90 3.81
C ASP A 51 7.65 3.48 3.29
N PHE A 52 6.49 2.92 2.97
CA PHE A 52 6.41 1.56 2.41
C PHE A 52 6.44 1.53 0.89
N GLY A 53 6.45 2.67 0.22
CA GLY A 53 6.48 2.75 -1.23
C GLY A 53 7.63 3.60 -1.77
N SER A 54 8.11 3.22 -2.96
CA SER A 54 9.15 3.94 -3.70
C SER A 54 8.67 4.31 -5.10
N TYR A 55 8.89 5.57 -5.48
CA TYR A 55 8.61 6.07 -6.82
C TYR A 55 9.59 5.53 -7.86
N ASP A 56 10.86 5.35 -7.50
CA ASP A 56 11.99 5.01 -8.39
C ASP A 56 11.97 3.55 -8.89
N SER A 57 11.33 2.65 -8.14
CA SER A 57 11.21 1.27 -8.56
C SER A 57 10.20 1.13 -9.71
N LYS A 58 10.57 0.51 -10.82
CA LYS A 58 9.63 0.13 -11.88
C LYS A 58 8.66 -0.97 -11.45
N LYS A 59 8.98 -1.70 -10.37
CA LYS A 59 8.15 -2.75 -9.77
C LYS A 59 7.58 -2.29 -8.44
N LEU A 60 6.39 -2.77 -8.11
CA LEU A 60 5.89 -2.65 -6.76
C LEU A 60 6.73 -3.55 -5.84
N ASN A 61 6.92 -3.13 -4.59
CA ASN A 61 7.50 -4.04 -3.60
C ASN A 61 6.43 -5.00 -3.07
N GLU A 62 6.85 -6.07 -2.40
CA GLU A 62 5.96 -7.13 -1.93
C GLU A 62 4.80 -6.60 -1.06
N PHE A 63 5.07 -5.57 -0.24
CA PHE A 63 4.04 -4.93 0.58
C PHE A 63 2.99 -4.21 -0.25
N GLN A 64 3.41 -3.44 -1.26
CA GLN A 64 2.50 -2.79 -2.20
C GLN A 64 1.66 -3.80 -2.98
N ASP A 65 2.27 -4.89 -3.45
CA ASP A 65 1.56 -5.96 -4.16
C ASP A 65 0.51 -6.63 -3.27
N MET A 66 0.80 -6.83 -1.98
CA MET A 66 -0.17 -7.36 -1.02
C MET A 66 -1.38 -6.41 -0.82
N VAL A 67 -1.14 -5.11 -0.63
CA VAL A 67 -2.22 -4.11 -0.45
C VAL A 67 -3.12 -4.02 -1.69
N ILE A 68 -2.52 -4.04 -2.88
CA ILE A 68 -3.27 -4.04 -4.15
C ILE A 68 -4.04 -5.35 -4.31
N GLY A 69 -3.40 -6.49 -4.00
CA GLY A 69 -4.02 -7.81 -4.06
C GLY A 69 -5.27 -7.91 -3.17
N ILE A 70 -5.21 -7.38 -1.94
CA ILE A 70 -6.37 -7.28 -1.03
C ILE A 70 -7.44 -6.38 -1.65
N SER A 71 -7.07 -5.20 -2.13
CA SER A 71 -8.02 -4.24 -2.71
C SER A 71 -8.77 -4.83 -3.91
N ILE A 72 -8.08 -5.59 -4.76
CA ILE A 72 -8.69 -6.32 -5.89
C ILE A 72 -9.58 -7.47 -5.41
N ALA A 73 -9.11 -8.27 -4.43
CA ALA A 73 -9.86 -9.40 -3.92
C ALA A 73 -11.18 -8.98 -3.22
N VAL A 74 -11.14 -7.88 -2.47
CA VAL A 74 -12.31 -7.29 -1.79
C VAL A 74 -13.24 -6.58 -2.77
N GLY A 75 -12.69 -5.92 -3.79
CA GLY A 75 -13.47 -5.18 -4.79
C GLY A 75 -14.17 -6.05 -5.84
N ASN A 76 -13.72 -7.31 -6.01
CA ASN A 76 -14.33 -8.22 -6.97
C ASN A 76 -15.60 -8.88 -6.41
N PRO A 77 -16.71 -8.91 -7.17
CA PRO A 77 -17.91 -9.63 -6.78
C PRO A 77 -17.60 -11.12 -6.53
N ASP A 78 -17.85 -11.60 -5.31
CA ASP A 78 -17.67 -13.01 -5.00
C ASP A 78 -18.94 -13.80 -5.35
N VAL A 79 -18.82 -14.91 -6.08
CA VAL A 79 -19.88 -15.92 -6.30
C VAL A 79 -20.48 -16.37 -4.97
N ALA A 80 -19.68 -16.44 -3.90
CA ALA A 80 -20.16 -16.75 -2.57
C ALA A 80 -21.11 -15.67 -1.98
N ASN A 81 -21.08 -14.44 -2.49
CA ASN A 81 -22.04 -13.39 -2.11
C ASN A 81 -23.43 -13.62 -2.70
N TYR A 82 -23.52 -14.32 -3.84
CA TYR A 82 -24.77 -14.65 -4.51
C TYR A 82 -25.28 -16.06 -4.17
N PHE A 83 -24.37 -16.99 -3.87
CA PHE A 83 -24.67 -18.38 -3.52
C PHE A 83 -24.01 -18.77 -2.18
N PRO A 84 -24.56 -18.34 -1.04
CA PRO A 84 -23.95 -18.54 0.28
C PRO A 84 -23.71 -20.01 0.65
N SER A 85 -24.56 -20.91 0.15
CA SER A 85 -24.43 -22.36 0.36
C SER A 85 -23.17 -22.96 -0.27
N LEU A 86 -22.54 -22.29 -1.24
CA LEU A 86 -21.31 -22.73 -1.91
C LEU A 86 -20.05 -22.02 -1.40
N ARG A 87 -20.17 -21.19 -0.35
CA ARG A 87 -19.07 -20.37 0.19
C ARG A 87 -17.87 -21.18 0.67
N PHE A 88 -18.09 -22.41 1.13
CA PHE A 88 -17.01 -23.30 1.62
C PHE A 88 -16.10 -23.82 0.49
N LEU A 89 -16.55 -23.76 -0.77
CA LEU A 89 -15.76 -24.21 -1.91
C LEU A 89 -14.68 -23.19 -2.32
N ASP A 90 -14.82 -21.91 -1.92
CA ASP A 90 -13.96 -20.80 -2.33
C ASP A 90 -13.63 -20.85 -3.83
N LEU A 91 -14.67 -20.94 -4.67
CA LEU A 91 -14.53 -21.24 -6.12
C LEU A 91 -13.63 -20.25 -6.87
N GLN A 92 -13.50 -19.01 -6.37
CA GLN A 92 -12.66 -17.97 -6.94
C GLN A 92 -11.32 -17.81 -6.21
N GLY A 93 -11.14 -18.51 -5.09
CA GLY A 93 -9.97 -18.40 -4.23
C GLY A 93 -9.84 -17.04 -3.53
N ASN A 94 -10.88 -16.21 -3.55
CA ASN A 94 -10.82 -14.85 -3.01
C ASN A 94 -10.69 -14.86 -1.49
N GLY A 95 -11.31 -15.84 -0.82
CA GLY A 95 -11.19 -16.02 0.62
C GLY A 95 -9.75 -16.33 1.02
N LYS A 96 -9.13 -17.32 0.37
CA LYS A 96 -7.74 -17.68 0.59
C LYS A 96 -6.78 -16.54 0.26
N LYS A 97 -6.91 -15.90 -0.92
CA LYS A 97 -6.05 -14.77 -1.33
C LYS A 97 -6.12 -13.60 -0.34
N THR A 98 -7.32 -13.25 0.11
CA THR A 98 -7.48 -12.17 1.08
C THR A 98 -6.82 -12.53 2.40
N LYS A 99 -6.98 -13.77 2.88
CA LYS A 99 -6.34 -14.25 4.10
C LYS A 99 -4.81 -14.19 4.01
N ASP A 100 -4.24 -14.80 2.98
CA ASP A 100 -2.79 -14.91 2.79
C ASP A 100 -2.15 -13.51 2.68
N SER A 101 -2.76 -12.60 1.91
CA SER A 101 -2.29 -11.22 1.79
C SER A 101 -2.45 -10.43 3.10
N CYS A 102 -3.53 -10.61 3.86
CA CYS A 102 -3.72 -9.97 5.16
C CYS A 102 -2.68 -10.45 6.20
N GLU A 103 -2.34 -11.73 6.19
CA GLU A 103 -1.31 -12.29 7.07
C GLU A 103 0.07 -11.71 6.75
N GLY A 104 0.45 -11.63 5.47
CA GLY A 104 1.68 -11.00 5.03
C GLY A 104 1.74 -9.50 5.39
N LEU A 105 0.65 -8.78 5.15
CA LEU A 105 0.52 -7.36 5.49
C LEU A 105 0.68 -7.12 7.00
N PHE A 106 0.05 -7.95 7.84
CA PHE A 106 0.17 -7.84 9.30
C PHE A 106 1.59 -8.12 9.79
N LYS A 107 2.27 -9.08 9.16
CA LYS A 107 3.67 -9.41 9.47
C LYS A 107 4.60 -8.22 9.19
N GLU A 108 4.48 -7.59 8.03
CA GLU A 108 5.27 -6.40 7.67
C GLU A 108 5.01 -5.24 8.64
N MET A 109 3.73 -4.96 8.95
CA MET A 109 3.37 -3.92 9.92
C MET A 109 3.95 -4.17 11.32
N LYS A 110 3.94 -5.43 11.78
CA LYS A 110 4.52 -5.82 13.06
C LYS A 110 6.05 -5.64 13.08
N GLN A 111 6.72 -5.95 11.98
CA GLN A 111 8.17 -5.79 11.84
C GLN A 111 8.57 -4.31 11.90
N SER A 112 7.86 -3.43 11.18
CA SER A 112 8.12 -1.99 11.22
C SER A 112 7.82 -1.37 12.59
N SER A 113 6.76 -1.81 13.25
CA SER A 113 6.45 -1.38 14.63
C SER A 113 7.55 -1.76 15.61
N THR A 114 8.15 -2.95 15.45
CA THR A 114 9.26 -3.42 16.29
C THR A 114 10.53 -2.57 16.09
N LEU A 115 10.84 -2.21 14.84
CA LEU A 115 11.98 -1.35 14.51
C LEU A 115 11.84 0.07 15.09
N LEU A 116 10.64 0.63 15.13
CA LEU A 116 10.37 1.92 15.76
C LEU A 116 10.63 1.91 17.28
N ILE A 117 10.17 0.85 17.96
CA ILE A 117 10.35 0.72 19.42
C ILE A 117 11.85 0.62 19.76
N LEU A 118 12.62 -0.13 18.97
CA LEU A 118 14.07 -0.27 19.17
C LEU A 118 14.84 1.03 18.91
N ASN A 119 14.50 1.80 17.87
CA ASN A 119 15.16 3.07 17.55
C ASN A 119 14.83 4.22 18.52
N THR A 120 13.76 4.12 19.30
CA THR A 120 13.40 5.12 20.33
C THR A 120 13.98 4.82 21.71
N SER A 121 14.64 3.66 21.87
CA SER A 121 15.21 3.19 23.15
C SER A 121 16.75 3.29 23.22
N SER A 122 17.39 3.95 22.25
CA SER A 122 18.82 4.32 22.23
C SER A 122 18.96 5.84 22.12
#